data_AF-A0A9Q0BH27-F1
#
_entry.id   AF-A0A9Q0BH27-F1
#
_cell.length_a   1.000
_cell.length_b   1.000
_cell.length_c   1.000
_cell.angle_alpha   90.00
_cell.angle_beta   90.00
_cell.angle_gamma   90.00
#
_symmetry.space_group_name_H-M   'P 1'
#
loop_
_entity.id
_entity.type
_entity.pdbx_description
1 polymer ?
#
loop_
_entity_poly.entity_id
_entity_poly.type
_entity_poly.pdbx_seq_one_letter_code
_entity_poly.pdbx_strand_id
1 'polypeptide(L)'
;MGFTDLVSNAGATMLNSWLTTRSYINGYAPSQADVAVFKALSSAPDSEKFPHASRWYNHIATFESEFATLPGDASKSFEAYGPEAGDLTLNPAKAPEKAEDDDDVDLFGSDDEEEDAEAVRIREERLAAYREKKAAKPKTIAKSVVTMDVKPWDDETDMAALESAVRGIEKDGLVWGASKLAAVGFGIKKLQINLVVEDEKISTSDLQEEIEGFEDYVQSTDVVAMQKLDSLHKILLVQHAKRTQSLAHLPPYQTELVRAVTREVRDLDKDVSELLEPFQGSFDPSADQAVATTLLVNHLSMRRNKRCLLAYHRTRTDKLEELVWNGADVVDLSGQQVRGDGATTTSSLSPQEEEYVRQYSDLLAAYKGQWTDIDLTGSLEPPRDLFIDVRVLKDAGEIQTEYGAITLTKNSQFYVRQGDVERLIAQGYLQKLSG
;
A
#
# COMPACT_ATOMS: atom_id res chain seq x y z
N MET A 1 -26.26 0.83 16.17
CA MET A 1 -25.14 0.33 15.36
C MET A 1 -25.39 -1.15 15.15
N GLY A 2 -25.76 -1.52 13.94
CA GLY A 2 -26.13 -2.89 13.57
C GLY A 2 -27.03 -2.90 12.34
N PHE A 3 -27.40 -4.08 11.87
CA PHE A 3 -28.21 -4.22 10.65
C PHE A 3 -29.58 -3.58 10.87
N THR A 4 -29.92 -2.54 10.11
CA THR A 4 -31.17 -1.77 10.28
C THR A 4 -32.34 -2.32 9.48
N ASP A 5 -32.05 -3.00 8.37
CA ASP A 5 -33.02 -3.68 7.52
C ASP A 5 -32.26 -4.81 6.82
N LEU A 6 -32.80 -6.03 6.86
CA LEU A 6 -32.22 -7.23 6.23
C LEU A 6 -33.13 -7.80 5.14
N VAL A 7 -34.32 -7.22 4.94
CA VAL A 7 -35.31 -7.70 3.97
C VAL A 7 -35.17 -6.96 2.64
N SER A 8 -34.71 -5.70 2.65
CA SER A 8 -34.42 -4.98 1.42
C SER A 8 -33.10 -5.42 0.76
N ASN A 9 -33.01 -5.20 -0.56
CA ASN A 9 -31.77 -5.41 -1.31
C ASN A 9 -30.59 -4.61 -0.75
N ALA A 10 -30.85 -3.42 -0.18
CA ALA A 10 -29.82 -2.61 0.48
C ALA A 10 -29.29 -3.29 1.75
N GLY A 11 -30.20 -3.87 2.55
CA GLY A 11 -29.88 -4.70 3.71
C GLY A 11 -29.04 -5.92 3.39
N ALA A 12 -29.45 -6.68 2.37
CA ALA A 12 -28.71 -7.85 1.88
C ALA A 12 -27.31 -7.47 1.36
N THR A 13 -27.18 -6.30 0.71
CA THR A 13 -25.88 -5.79 0.26
C THR A 13 -24.95 -5.49 1.44
N MET A 14 -25.47 -4.88 2.52
CA MET A 14 -24.71 -4.59 3.73
C MET A 14 -24.29 -5.87 4.47
N LEU A 15 -25.17 -6.87 4.52
CA LEU A 15 -24.83 -8.18 5.08
C LEU A 15 -23.76 -8.88 4.24
N ASN A 16 -23.87 -8.82 2.91
CA ASN A 16 -22.89 -9.41 2.00
C ASN A 16 -21.51 -8.74 2.13
N SER A 17 -21.44 -7.41 2.24
CA SER A 17 -20.18 -6.70 2.46
C SER A 17 -19.59 -7.02 3.83
N TRP A 18 -20.40 -7.14 4.88
CA TRP A 18 -19.94 -7.51 6.22
C TRP A 18 -19.30 -8.91 6.26
N LEU A 19 -19.87 -9.86 5.51
CA LEU A 19 -19.44 -11.26 5.44
C LEU A 19 -18.31 -11.52 4.42
N THR A 20 -17.78 -10.48 3.77
CA THR A 20 -16.56 -10.59 2.96
C THR A 20 -15.35 -10.95 3.82
N THR A 21 -15.20 -10.28 4.96
CA THR A 21 -14.05 -10.41 5.85
C THR A 21 -14.33 -11.29 7.08
N ARG A 22 -15.60 -11.63 7.33
CA ARG A 22 -16.04 -12.36 8.52
C ARG A 22 -16.79 -13.64 8.14
N SER A 23 -16.53 -14.71 8.88
CA SER A 23 -17.22 -16.00 8.71
C SER A 23 -18.54 -16.09 9.49
N TYR A 24 -18.69 -15.30 10.56
CA TYR A 24 -19.85 -15.22 11.43
C TYR A 24 -20.17 -13.76 11.76
N ILE A 25 -21.38 -13.48 12.22
CA ILE A 25 -21.82 -12.12 12.59
C ILE A 25 -21.02 -11.57 13.76
N ASN A 26 -20.68 -12.44 14.73
CA ASN A 26 -19.84 -12.09 15.86
C ASN A 26 -18.90 -13.25 16.24
N GLY A 27 -17.61 -12.95 16.40
CA GLY A 27 -16.59 -13.93 16.78
C GLY A 27 -16.13 -14.86 15.64
N TYR A 28 -15.68 -16.06 16.02
CA TYR A 28 -15.07 -17.05 15.13
C TYR A 28 -15.82 -18.40 15.08
N ALA A 29 -16.99 -18.47 15.71
CA ALA A 29 -17.84 -19.67 15.77
C ALA A 29 -19.33 -19.27 15.68
N PRO A 30 -20.25 -20.18 15.31
CA PRO A 30 -21.68 -19.90 15.25
C PRO A 30 -22.20 -19.44 16.63
N SER A 31 -22.94 -18.34 16.64
CA SER A 31 -23.38 -17.68 17.88
C SER A 31 -24.86 -17.30 17.84
N GLN A 32 -25.44 -16.91 18.98
CA GLN A 32 -26.81 -16.37 19.02
C GLN A 32 -26.99 -15.12 18.14
N ALA A 33 -25.93 -14.38 17.84
CA ALA A 33 -25.98 -13.25 16.91
C ALA A 33 -26.27 -13.71 15.47
N ASP A 34 -25.69 -14.84 15.05
CA ASP A 34 -25.97 -15.43 13.74
C ASP A 34 -27.41 -15.93 13.65
N VAL A 35 -27.93 -16.55 14.73
CA VAL A 35 -29.32 -17.00 14.82
C VAL A 35 -30.30 -15.82 14.71
N ALA A 36 -30.00 -14.69 15.37
CA ALA A 36 -30.83 -13.50 15.31
C ALA A 36 -30.89 -12.90 13.89
N VAL A 37 -29.76 -12.81 13.19
CA VAL A 37 -29.69 -12.33 11.80
C VAL A 37 -30.32 -13.34 10.84
N PHE A 38 -30.14 -14.64 11.06
CA PHE A 38 -30.72 -15.71 10.24
C PHE A 38 -32.25 -15.71 10.31
N LYS A 39 -32.82 -15.57 11.51
CA LYS A 39 -34.29 -15.46 11.70
C LYS A 39 -34.89 -14.18 11.13
N ALA A 40 -34.09 -13.11 11.01
CA ALA A 40 -34.52 -11.85 10.42
C ALA A 40 -34.59 -11.91 8.88
N LEU A 41 -33.90 -12.86 8.26
CA LEU A 41 -34.01 -13.13 6.82
C LEU A 41 -35.22 -14.03 6.55
N SER A 42 -36.15 -13.56 5.72
CA SER A 42 -37.35 -14.34 5.35
C SER A 42 -37.06 -15.50 4.39
N SER A 43 -35.95 -15.44 3.65
CA SER A 43 -35.53 -16.43 2.67
C SER A 43 -34.04 -16.35 2.39
N ALA A 44 -33.48 -17.40 1.79
CA ALA A 44 -32.09 -17.42 1.36
C ALA A 44 -31.78 -16.24 0.40
N PRO A 45 -30.69 -15.48 0.64
CA PRO A 45 -30.22 -14.45 -0.29
C PRO A 45 -29.84 -15.05 -1.64
N ASP A 46 -30.11 -14.31 -2.72
CA ASP A 46 -29.77 -14.69 -4.10
C ASP A 46 -28.25 -14.94 -4.24
N SER A 47 -27.87 -16.14 -4.69
CA SER A 47 -26.46 -16.55 -4.80
C SER A 47 -25.70 -15.78 -5.85
N GLU A 48 -26.36 -15.28 -6.91
CA GLU A 48 -25.69 -14.53 -7.97
C GLU A 48 -25.37 -13.09 -7.55
N LYS A 49 -26.23 -12.48 -6.74
CA LYS A 49 -26.07 -11.09 -6.29
C LYS A 49 -25.32 -10.97 -4.96
N PHE A 50 -25.47 -11.95 -4.08
CA PHE A 50 -24.94 -11.91 -2.72
C PHE A 50 -24.24 -13.23 -2.35
N PRO A 51 -23.07 -13.54 -2.95
CA PRO A 51 -22.40 -14.83 -2.78
C PRO A 51 -21.91 -15.07 -1.34
N HIS A 52 -21.50 -14.04 -0.61
CA HIS A 52 -21.00 -14.20 0.76
C HIS A 52 -22.14 -14.35 1.77
N ALA A 53 -23.24 -13.61 1.58
CA ALA A 53 -24.45 -13.75 2.38
C ALA A 53 -25.13 -15.10 2.16
N SER A 54 -25.21 -15.57 0.90
CA SER A 54 -25.80 -16.89 0.59
C SER A 54 -24.97 -18.05 1.15
N ARG A 55 -23.62 -17.97 1.05
CA ARG A 55 -22.71 -18.93 1.71
C ARG A 55 -22.95 -19.02 3.21
N TRP A 56 -22.99 -17.87 3.88
CA TRP A 56 -23.22 -17.82 5.33
C TRP A 56 -24.61 -18.32 5.70
N TYR A 57 -25.66 -17.95 4.95
CA TYR A 57 -27.03 -18.43 5.20
C TYR A 57 -27.13 -19.95 5.11
N ASN A 58 -26.55 -20.55 4.06
CA ASN A 58 -26.53 -22.00 3.89
C ASN A 58 -25.72 -22.70 4.99
N HIS A 59 -24.62 -22.08 5.44
CA HIS A 59 -23.83 -22.59 6.56
C HIS A 59 -24.62 -22.57 7.87
N ILE A 60 -25.26 -21.46 8.22
CA ILE A 60 -26.04 -21.33 9.46
C ILE A 60 -27.30 -22.21 9.44
N ALA A 61 -27.92 -22.41 8.28
CA ALA A 61 -29.06 -23.32 8.14
C ALA A 61 -28.73 -24.77 8.56
N THR A 62 -27.48 -25.21 8.43
CA THR A 62 -27.09 -26.57 8.92
C THR A 62 -27.14 -26.71 10.44
N PHE A 63 -27.11 -25.60 11.18
CA PHE A 63 -27.14 -25.57 12.66
C PHE A 63 -28.54 -25.35 13.23
N GLU A 64 -29.61 -25.45 12.42
CA GLU A 64 -30.99 -25.16 12.86
C GLU A 64 -31.43 -25.99 14.07
N SER A 65 -31.01 -27.27 14.15
CA SER A 65 -31.29 -28.14 15.30
C SER A 65 -30.56 -27.73 16.59
N GLU A 66 -29.49 -26.96 16.47
CA GLU A 66 -28.59 -26.58 17.57
C GLU A 66 -28.71 -25.11 17.98
N PHE A 67 -29.64 -24.35 17.38
CA PHE A 67 -29.83 -22.92 17.68
C PHE A 67 -30.08 -22.63 19.17
N ALA A 68 -30.65 -23.57 19.92
CA ALA A 68 -30.87 -23.41 21.36
C ALA A 68 -29.60 -23.57 22.22
N THR A 69 -28.56 -24.23 21.71
CA THR A 69 -27.33 -24.57 22.44
C THR A 69 -26.13 -23.69 22.06
N LEU A 70 -26.27 -22.82 21.06
CA LEU A 70 -25.18 -21.95 20.61
C LEU A 70 -24.83 -20.86 21.66
N PRO A 71 -23.54 -20.51 21.80
CA PRO A 71 -23.08 -19.50 22.75
C PRO A 71 -23.53 -18.09 22.35
N GLY A 72 -23.94 -17.29 23.34
CA GLY A 72 -24.31 -15.88 23.15
C GLY A 72 -25.55 -15.46 23.94
N ASP A 73 -25.91 -14.19 23.82
CA ASP A 73 -27.08 -13.60 24.47
C ASP A 73 -28.27 -13.61 23.51
N ALA A 74 -29.23 -14.52 23.74
CA ALA A 74 -30.40 -14.69 22.90
C ALA A 74 -31.43 -13.54 23.02
N SER A 75 -31.25 -12.60 23.95
CA SER A 75 -32.17 -11.46 24.13
C SER A 75 -31.86 -10.26 23.23
N LYS A 76 -30.69 -10.23 22.60
CA LYS A 76 -30.26 -9.11 21.74
C LYS A 76 -30.77 -9.28 20.31
N SER A 77 -31.42 -8.24 19.78
CA SER A 77 -31.91 -8.20 18.40
C SER A 77 -30.75 -8.09 17.39
N PHE A 78 -31.04 -8.41 16.13
CA PHE A 78 -30.07 -8.28 15.03
C PHE A 78 -29.54 -6.84 14.85
N GLU A 79 -30.29 -5.83 15.30
CA GLU A 79 -29.91 -4.41 15.25
C GLU A 79 -28.75 -4.03 16.20
N ALA A 80 -28.42 -4.91 17.15
CA ALA A 80 -27.27 -4.75 18.04
C ALA A 80 -25.96 -5.27 17.43
N TYR A 81 -26.04 -5.95 16.27
CA TYR A 81 -24.92 -6.60 15.61
C TYR A 81 -24.77 -6.06 14.19
N GLY A 82 -23.56 -5.69 13.79
CA GLY A 82 -23.28 -5.16 12.45
C GLY A 82 -22.31 -3.98 12.48
N PRO A 83 -22.14 -3.28 11.35
CA PRO A 83 -21.15 -2.22 11.23
C PRO A 83 -21.42 -1.06 12.17
N GLU A 84 -20.38 -0.64 12.90
CA GLU A 84 -20.36 0.65 13.57
C GLU A 84 -20.29 1.76 12.51
N ALA A 85 -20.87 2.93 12.79
CA ALA A 85 -21.15 4.00 11.82
C ALA A 85 -19.91 4.53 11.04
N GLY A 86 -18.70 4.06 11.35
CA GLY A 86 -17.46 4.38 10.65
C GLY A 86 -17.10 3.52 9.43
N ASP A 87 -17.80 2.41 9.15
CA ASP A 87 -17.46 1.49 8.04
C ASP A 87 -18.40 1.61 6.81
N LEU A 88 -19.30 2.59 6.81
CA LEU A 88 -20.21 2.86 5.68
C LEU A 88 -19.51 3.69 4.60
N THR A 89 -18.58 3.08 3.86
CA THR A 89 -18.33 3.51 2.48
C THR A 89 -18.97 2.47 1.57
N LEU A 90 -20.08 2.86 0.93
CA LEU A 90 -20.62 2.38 -0.37
C LEU A 90 -22.10 2.78 -0.44
N ASN A 91 -22.35 3.94 -1.03
CA ASN A 91 -23.68 4.43 -1.38
C ASN A 91 -24.07 3.81 -2.74
N PRO A 92 -25.20 3.09 -2.87
CA PRO A 92 -25.57 2.33 -4.08
C PRO A 92 -26.16 3.18 -5.22
N ALA A 93 -25.65 4.40 -5.43
CA ALA A 93 -26.11 5.32 -6.48
C ALA A 93 -25.00 5.73 -7.49
N LYS A 94 -23.84 5.08 -7.45
CA LYS A 94 -22.78 5.29 -8.44
C LYS A 94 -22.17 3.95 -8.85
N ALA A 95 -22.89 3.22 -9.68
CA ALA A 95 -22.28 2.20 -10.51
C ALA A 95 -21.27 2.92 -11.44
N PRO A 96 -19.99 2.51 -11.51
CA PRO A 96 -19.13 2.96 -12.57
C PRO A 96 -19.62 2.28 -13.85
N GLU A 97 -20.26 3.06 -14.74
CA GLU A 97 -20.22 2.75 -16.16
C GLU A 97 -18.74 2.65 -16.57
N LYS A 98 -18.43 1.61 -17.34
CA LYS A 98 -17.16 1.46 -18.05
C LYS A 98 -16.87 2.76 -18.81
N ALA A 99 -15.91 3.53 -18.33
CA ALA A 99 -15.17 4.44 -19.20
C ALA A 99 -14.06 3.59 -19.83
N GLU A 100 -14.16 3.40 -21.14
CA GLU A 100 -13.06 2.98 -21.98
C GLU A 100 -11.91 3.97 -21.77
N ASP A 101 -10.78 3.47 -21.27
CA ASP A 101 -9.52 4.19 -21.24
C ASP A 101 -8.90 4.03 -22.62
N ASP A 102 -9.30 4.92 -23.53
CA ASP A 102 -8.67 5.11 -24.84
C ASP A 102 -7.37 5.92 -24.63
N ASP A 103 -6.38 5.26 -24.04
CA ASP A 103 -5.04 5.78 -23.76
C ASP A 103 -4.08 5.43 -24.92
N ASP A 104 -4.55 5.64 -26.16
CA ASP A 104 -3.76 5.49 -27.40
C ASP A 104 -3.97 6.71 -28.34
N VAL A 105 -4.01 7.91 -27.77
CA VAL A 105 -3.86 9.15 -28.56
C VAL A 105 -2.38 9.36 -28.88
N ASP A 106 -1.98 8.85 -30.04
CA ASP A 106 -0.72 9.11 -30.71
C ASP A 106 -0.42 10.63 -30.74
N LEU A 107 0.54 11.04 -29.92
CA LEU A 107 0.97 12.42 -29.71
C LEU A 107 2.22 12.77 -30.52
N PHE A 108 2.47 12.09 -31.66
CA PHE A 108 3.50 12.48 -32.62
C PHE A 108 3.01 12.37 -34.07
N GLY A 109 1.92 13.10 -34.38
CA GLY A 109 1.74 13.67 -35.71
C GLY A 109 2.77 14.78 -35.92
N SER A 110 3.84 14.48 -36.64
CA SER A 110 4.85 15.42 -37.10
C SER A 110 4.22 16.62 -37.82
N ASP A 111 4.53 17.82 -37.31
CA ASP A 111 4.94 19.02 -38.05
C ASP A 111 4.45 19.13 -39.51
N ASP A 112 3.31 19.81 -39.72
CA ASP A 112 3.13 20.72 -40.85
C ASP A 112 2.11 21.83 -40.50
N GLU A 113 2.37 23.02 -41.03
CA GLU A 113 1.94 24.37 -40.63
C GLU A 113 0.41 24.64 -40.53
N GLU A 114 -0.06 25.18 -39.39
CA GLU A 114 -0.99 26.34 -39.20
C GLU A 114 -1.73 26.27 -37.84
N GLU A 115 -1.47 27.25 -36.96
CA GLU A 115 -1.96 27.33 -35.58
C GLU A 115 -3.38 27.94 -35.48
N ASP A 116 -4.32 27.22 -34.86
CA ASP A 116 -5.53 27.81 -34.25
C ASP A 116 -5.29 28.06 -32.75
N ALA A 117 -5.28 29.34 -32.35
CA ALA A 117 -4.95 29.83 -31.00
C ALA A 117 -5.84 29.26 -29.85
N GLU A 118 -6.96 28.65 -30.20
CA GLU A 118 -7.91 28.07 -29.23
C GLU A 118 -7.50 26.67 -28.77
N ALA A 119 -6.85 25.88 -29.64
CA ALA A 119 -6.36 24.54 -29.32
C ALA A 119 -5.17 24.56 -28.33
N VAL A 120 -4.33 25.60 -28.42
CA VAL A 120 -3.21 25.82 -27.49
C VAL A 120 -3.73 26.12 -26.08
N ARG A 121 -4.76 26.96 -25.95
CA ARG A 121 -5.37 27.27 -24.65
C ARG A 121 -6.01 26.06 -23.98
N ILE A 122 -6.72 25.22 -24.72
CA ILE A 122 -7.35 24.01 -24.17
C ILE A 122 -6.29 23.00 -23.73
N ARG A 123 -5.16 22.91 -24.45
CA ARG A 123 -4.03 22.04 -24.09
C ARG A 123 -3.33 22.53 -22.82
N GLU A 124 -3.12 23.84 -22.67
CA GLU A 124 -2.55 24.45 -21.47
C GLU A 124 -3.46 24.30 -20.25
N GLU A 125 -4.77 24.49 -20.42
CA GLU A 125 -5.76 24.33 -19.36
C GLU A 125 -5.83 22.85 -18.89
N ARG A 126 -5.74 21.89 -19.82
CA ARG A 126 -5.63 20.47 -19.47
C ARG A 126 -4.29 20.11 -18.81
N LEU A 127 -3.18 20.72 -19.24
CA LEU A 127 -1.87 20.52 -18.62
C LEU A 127 -1.83 21.08 -17.19
N ALA A 128 -2.46 22.23 -16.95
CA ALA A 128 -2.60 22.85 -15.65
C ALA A 128 -3.47 21.98 -14.73
N ALA A 129 -4.62 21.50 -15.21
CA ALA A 129 -5.46 20.56 -14.48
C ALA A 129 -4.72 19.23 -14.16
N TYR A 130 -3.81 18.78 -15.02
CA TYR A 130 -2.99 17.59 -14.77
C TYR A 130 -1.86 17.85 -13.76
N ARG A 131 -1.27 19.06 -13.76
CA ARG A 131 -0.30 19.50 -12.74
C ARG A 131 -0.96 19.66 -11.38
N GLU A 132 -2.17 20.21 -11.31
CA GLU A 132 -2.97 20.30 -10.09
C GLU A 132 -3.37 18.92 -9.57
N LYS A 133 -3.77 17.99 -10.45
CA LYS A 133 -4.05 16.60 -10.06
C LYS A 133 -2.80 15.83 -9.63
N LYS A 134 -1.62 16.15 -10.18
CA LYS A 134 -0.33 15.61 -9.69
C LYS A 134 0.07 16.22 -8.35
N ALA A 135 -0.23 17.50 -8.11
CA ALA A 135 0.01 18.18 -6.83
C ALA A 135 -0.97 17.74 -5.73
N ALA A 136 -2.19 17.34 -6.10
CA ALA A 136 -3.23 16.84 -5.20
C ALA A 136 -3.06 15.36 -4.80
N LYS A 137 -2.09 14.64 -5.37
CA LYS A 137 -1.72 13.32 -4.84
C LYS A 137 -1.05 13.55 -3.48
N PRO A 138 -1.49 12.87 -2.40
CA PRO A 138 -0.89 13.05 -1.09
C PRO A 138 0.57 12.58 -1.15
N LYS A 139 1.49 13.54 -1.22
CA LYS A 139 2.91 13.29 -1.01
C LYS A 139 3.08 12.80 0.42
N THR A 140 3.98 11.84 0.59
CA THR A 140 4.31 11.27 1.90
C THR A 140 4.80 12.38 2.82
N ILE A 141 3.99 12.72 3.81
CA ILE A 141 4.27 13.78 4.76
C ILE A 141 5.42 13.30 5.66
N ALA A 142 6.64 13.77 5.39
CA ALA A 142 7.77 13.61 6.28
C ALA A 142 7.59 14.53 7.48
N LYS A 143 7.33 13.96 8.67
CA LYS A 143 7.21 14.72 9.92
C LYS A 143 8.49 14.56 10.72
N SER A 144 9.04 15.64 11.27
CA SER A 144 10.10 15.58 12.26
C SER A 144 9.61 16.16 13.59
N VAL A 145 10.08 15.56 14.69
CA VAL A 145 9.86 16.09 16.04
C VAL A 145 11.11 16.85 16.41
N VAL A 146 10.97 18.15 16.64
CA VAL A 146 12.06 19.05 16.99
C VAL A 146 11.87 19.51 18.43
N THR A 147 12.95 19.49 19.21
CA THR A 147 13.01 20.06 20.55
C THR A 147 13.86 21.32 20.48
N MET A 148 13.26 22.48 20.75
CA MET A 148 13.93 23.78 20.72
C MET A 148 14.03 24.37 22.13
N ASP A 149 15.18 24.97 22.42
CA ASP A 149 15.41 25.78 23.60
C ASP A 149 15.34 27.26 23.22
N VAL A 150 14.45 28.00 23.88
CA VAL A 150 14.32 29.45 23.75
C VAL A 150 14.92 30.10 25.00
N LYS A 151 15.96 30.91 24.79
CA LYS A 151 16.65 31.64 25.87
C LYS A 151 16.07 33.07 25.95
N PRO A 152 15.50 33.49 27.10
CA PRO A 152 15.07 34.86 27.29
C PRO A 152 16.25 35.79 27.64
N TRP A 153 16.02 37.09 27.56
CA TRP A 153 17.01 38.11 27.90
C TRP A 153 17.33 38.20 29.39
N ASP A 154 16.33 38.07 30.27
CA ASP A 154 16.50 38.23 31.73
C ASP A 154 15.50 37.42 32.57
N ASP A 155 15.76 37.27 33.87
CA ASP A 155 14.94 36.53 34.85
C ASP A 155 13.60 37.20 35.22
N GLU A 156 13.44 38.48 34.90
CA GLU A 156 12.18 39.24 35.03
C GLU A 156 11.24 39.10 33.81
N THR A 157 11.66 38.42 32.74
CA THR A 157 10.84 38.23 31.52
C THR A 157 9.61 37.35 31.81
N ASP A 158 8.42 37.78 31.39
CA ASP A 158 7.20 36.99 31.56
C ASP A 158 7.21 35.73 30.67
N MET A 159 7.55 34.60 31.29
CA MET A 159 7.67 33.31 30.63
C MET A 159 6.35 32.78 30.08
N ALA A 160 5.19 33.22 30.63
CA ALA A 160 3.88 32.83 30.13
C ALA A 160 3.49 33.63 28.88
N ALA A 161 3.89 34.91 28.81
CA ALA A 161 3.73 35.73 27.62
C ALA A 161 4.62 35.24 26.47
N LEU A 162 5.87 34.87 26.77
CA LEU A 162 6.80 34.25 25.82
C LEU A 162 6.22 32.96 25.21
N GLU A 163 5.71 32.06 26.06
CA GLU A 163 5.10 30.81 25.59
C GLU A 163 3.86 31.06 24.73
N SER A 164 3.05 32.06 25.10
CA SER A 164 1.86 32.45 24.33
C SER A 164 2.21 33.06 22.97
N ALA A 165 3.29 33.86 22.91
CA ALA A 165 3.80 34.44 21.66
C ALA A 165 4.35 33.35 20.72
N VAL A 166 5.15 32.41 21.24
CA VAL A 166 5.70 31.30 20.45
C VAL A 166 4.59 30.37 19.95
N ARG A 167 3.59 30.05 20.77
CA ARG A 167 2.42 29.25 20.36
C ARG A 167 1.49 30.00 19.39
N GLY A 168 1.58 31.32 19.30
CA GLY A 168 0.79 32.16 18.40
C GLY A 168 1.21 32.08 16.94
N ILE A 169 2.37 31.49 16.63
CA ILE A 169 2.82 31.25 15.26
C ILE A 169 2.03 30.05 14.69
N GLU A 170 1.09 30.33 13.77
CA GLU A 170 0.34 29.32 13.03
C GLU A 170 0.88 29.21 11.60
N LYS A 171 1.50 28.06 11.28
CA LYS A 171 1.92 27.68 9.92
C LYS A 171 1.34 26.32 9.54
N ASP A 172 1.01 26.13 8.27
CA ASP A 172 0.50 24.85 7.76
C ASP A 172 1.57 23.76 7.88
N GLY A 173 1.32 22.76 8.72
CA GLY A 173 2.26 21.67 9.03
C GLY A 173 3.03 21.82 10.35
N LEU A 174 2.76 22.87 11.15
CA LEU A 174 3.35 23.08 12.48
C LEU A 174 2.39 22.66 13.58
N VAL A 175 2.83 21.79 14.49
CA VAL A 175 2.08 21.45 15.70
C VAL A 175 2.97 21.64 16.92
N TRP A 176 2.59 22.57 17.79
CA TRP A 176 3.25 22.78 19.09
C TRP A 176 2.92 21.65 20.06
N GLY A 177 3.95 21.08 20.67
CA GLY A 177 3.89 20.00 21.66
C GLY A 177 4.06 20.52 23.09
N ALA A 178 4.50 19.64 23.99
CA ALA A 178 4.72 19.98 25.39
C ALA A 178 5.91 20.94 25.57
N SER A 179 5.75 21.91 26.47
CA SER A 179 6.77 22.84 26.92
C SER A 179 7.18 22.54 28.37
N LYS A 180 8.44 22.83 28.73
CA LYS A 180 8.95 22.76 30.09
C LYS A 180 9.98 23.86 30.34
N LEU A 181 10.05 24.36 31.56
CA LEU A 181 11.05 25.34 31.97
C LEU A 181 12.25 24.64 32.59
N ALA A 182 13.44 24.82 32.02
CA ALA A 182 14.70 24.27 32.55
C ALA A 182 15.58 25.41 33.09
N ALA A 183 16.19 25.25 34.27
CA ALA A 183 17.08 26.27 34.84
C ALA A 183 18.46 26.25 34.17
N VAL A 184 18.99 27.41 33.79
CA VAL A 184 20.31 27.56 33.13
C VAL A 184 21.39 28.04 34.12
N GLY A 185 20.98 28.51 35.30
CA GLY A 185 21.86 29.10 36.32
C GLY A 185 21.57 30.59 36.50
N PHE A 186 21.99 31.19 37.61
CA PHE A 186 21.81 32.63 37.92
C PHE A 186 20.34 33.13 37.84
N GLY A 187 19.35 32.31 38.20
CA GLY A 187 17.93 32.71 38.19
C GLY A 187 17.23 32.58 36.83
N ILE A 188 17.97 32.48 35.73
CA ILE A 188 17.44 32.40 34.37
C ILE A 188 16.92 30.99 34.06
N LYS A 189 15.68 30.89 33.56
CA LYS A 189 15.05 29.65 33.10
C LYS A 189 14.88 29.72 31.58
N LYS A 190 15.33 28.69 30.86
CA LYS A 190 15.06 28.52 29.42
C LYS A 190 13.75 27.78 29.22
N LEU A 191 13.04 28.13 28.15
CA LEU A 191 11.84 27.40 27.72
C LEU A 191 12.26 26.31 26.74
N GLN A 192 12.07 25.05 27.12
CA GLN A 192 12.28 23.91 26.23
C GLN A 192 10.92 23.47 25.67
N ILE A 193 10.72 23.64 24.37
CA ILE A 193 9.45 23.35 23.68
C ILE A 193 9.65 22.26 22.63
N ASN A 194 8.73 21.29 22.61
CA ASN A 194 8.65 20.29 21.56
C ASN A 194 7.70 20.75 20.46
N LEU A 195 8.02 20.51 19.20
CA LEU A 195 7.18 20.79 18.05
C LEU A 195 7.28 19.66 17.02
N VAL A 196 6.21 19.46 16.26
CA VAL A 196 6.15 18.52 15.14
C VAL A 196 6.01 19.34 13.87
N VAL A 197 6.99 19.22 12.95
CA VAL A 197 7.02 19.94 11.67
C VAL A 197 6.93 18.98 10.50
N GLU A 198 6.24 19.42 9.46
CA GLU A 198 6.28 18.80 8.13
C GLU A 198 7.49 19.34 7.35
N ASP A 199 8.53 18.52 7.19
CA ASP A 199 9.85 18.92 6.66
C ASP A 199 9.81 19.49 5.23
N GLU A 200 8.79 19.17 4.43
CA GLU A 200 8.63 19.70 3.05
C GLU A 200 8.05 21.13 3.03
N LYS A 201 7.33 21.54 4.08
CA LYS A 201 6.63 22.83 4.16
C LYS A 201 7.32 23.83 5.06
N ILE A 202 8.00 23.35 6.09
CA ILE A 202 8.52 24.20 7.15
C ILE A 202 10.01 23.93 7.31
N SER A 203 10.82 24.95 7.02
CA SER A 203 12.23 24.90 7.35
C SER A 203 12.41 25.26 8.84
N THR A 204 13.28 24.51 9.52
CA THR A 204 13.60 24.79 10.93
C THR A 204 14.35 26.11 11.09
N SER A 205 15.05 26.58 10.05
CA SER A 205 15.74 27.88 10.04
C SER A 205 14.77 29.05 10.00
N ASP A 206 13.74 29.01 9.15
CA ASP A 206 12.77 30.12 9.05
C ASP A 206 11.93 30.24 10.33
N LEU A 207 11.67 29.11 11.00
CA LEU A 207 11.04 29.09 12.32
C LEU A 207 11.92 29.72 13.40
N GLN A 208 13.24 29.48 13.37
CA GLN A 208 14.17 30.11 14.31
C GLN A 208 14.20 31.62 14.12
N GLU A 209 14.30 32.08 12.87
CA GLU A 209 14.34 33.52 12.55
C GLU A 209 13.05 34.24 12.99
N GLU A 210 11.88 33.63 12.81
CA GLU A 210 10.60 34.22 13.21
C GLU A 210 10.43 34.25 14.74
N ILE A 211 10.97 33.27 15.46
CA ILE A 211 10.97 33.26 16.93
C ILE A 211 12.00 34.28 17.47
N GLU A 212 13.14 34.43 16.82
CA GLU A 212 14.17 35.44 17.16
C GLU A 212 13.73 36.86 16.81
N GLY A 213 12.76 37.02 15.91
CA GLY A 213 12.10 38.31 15.62
C GLY A 213 11.27 38.87 16.77
N PHE A 214 10.98 38.08 17.82
CA PHE A 214 10.41 38.59 19.07
C PHE A 214 11.51 39.21 19.95
N GLU A 215 12.10 40.30 19.47
CA GLU A 215 13.24 41.02 20.07
C GLU A 215 13.01 41.38 21.55
N ASP A 216 11.74 41.60 21.94
CA ASP A 216 11.34 41.97 23.30
C ASP A 216 11.46 40.82 24.33
N TYR A 217 11.51 39.56 23.88
CA TYR A 217 11.42 38.39 24.76
C TYR A 217 12.49 37.32 24.52
N VAL A 218 13.02 37.19 23.30
CA VAL A 218 13.94 36.11 22.90
C VAL A 218 15.34 36.66 22.66
N GLN A 219 16.34 36.08 23.31
CA GLN A 219 17.76 36.36 23.07
C GLN A 219 18.34 35.49 21.94
N SER A 220 18.04 34.19 21.96
CA SER A 220 18.45 33.24 20.92
C SER A 220 17.64 31.95 21.01
N THR A 221 17.59 31.21 19.90
CA THR A 221 16.98 29.88 19.84
C THR A 221 18.00 28.81 19.47
N ASP A 222 18.00 27.69 20.20
CA ASP A 222 18.89 26.55 19.93
C ASP A 222 18.06 25.28 19.66
N VAL A 223 18.40 24.55 18.59
CA VAL A 223 17.84 23.20 18.36
C VAL A 223 18.59 22.20 19.22
N VAL A 224 17.92 21.63 20.23
CA VAL A 224 18.52 20.66 21.16
C VAL A 224 18.53 19.26 20.57
N ALA A 225 17.43 18.88 19.92
CA ALA A 225 17.28 17.57 19.32
C ALA A 225 16.32 17.65 18.14
N MET A 226 16.75 17.16 16.99
CA MET A 226 15.88 16.92 15.84
C MET A 226 15.76 15.41 15.67
N GLN A 227 14.63 14.85 16.09
CA GLN A 227 14.29 13.46 15.79
C GLN A 227 13.46 13.47 14.50
N LYS A 228 14.10 13.22 13.37
CA LYS A 228 13.35 12.77 12.19
C LYS A 228 12.56 11.54 12.61
N LEU A 229 11.28 11.47 12.24
CA LEU A 229 10.49 10.25 12.45
C LEU A 229 10.95 9.16 11.47
N ASP A 230 12.22 8.78 11.55
CA ASP A 230 12.81 7.64 10.82
C ASP A 230 12.11 6.32 11.18
N SER A 231 11.37 6.32 12.29
CA SER A 231 10.50 5.23 12.71
C SER A 231 9.35 4.92 11.74
N LEU A 232 9.07 5.80 10.77
CA LEU A 232 8.04 5.59 9.73
C LEU A 232 8.52 4.82 8.51
N HIS A 233 9.83 4.76 8.20
CA HIS A 233 10.32 4.11 6.97
C HIS A 233 9.88 2.64 6.87
N LYS A 234 9.93 1.91 7.98
CA LYS A 234 9.45 0.51 8.08
C LYS A 234 7.94 0.38 7.91
N ILE A 235 7.15 1.36 8.39
CA ILE A 235 5.69 1.35 8.23
C ILE A 235 5.34 1.65 6.77
N LEU A 236 6.01 2.63 6.16
CA LEU A 236 5.88 2.94 4.74
C LEU A 236 6.24 1.74 3.86
N LEU A 237 7.30 1.01 4.21
CA LEU A 237 7.71 -0.21 3.51
C LEU A 237 6.62 -1.30 3.54
N VAL A 238 5.94 -1.47 4.67
CA VAL A 238 4.79 -2.40 4.79
C VAL A 238 3.57 -1.88 4.03
N GLN A 239 3.32 -0.57 4.02
CA GLN A 239 2.25 0.02 3.20
C GLN A 239 2.51 -0.19 1.70
N HIS A 240 3.76 -0.04 1.26
CA HIS A 240 4.18 -0.37 -0.10
C HIS A 240 3.93 -1.84 -0.41
N ALA A 241 4.32 -2.76 0.49
CA ALA A 241 4.04 -4.18 0.32
C ALA A 241 2.53 -4.46 0.15
N LYS A 242 1.69 -3.85 0.99
CA LYS A 242 0.23 -3.97 0.89
C LYS A 242 -0.32 -3.44 -0.44
N ARG A 243 0.21 -2.32 -0.94
CA ARG A 243 -0.17 -1.78 -2.26
C ARG A 243 0.24 -2.73 -3.38
N THR A 244 1.44 -3.31 -3.33
CA THR A 244 1.93 -4.27 -4.33
C THR A 244 1.00 -5.47 -4.47
N GLN A 245 0.41 -5.98 -3.39
CA GLN A 245 -0.54 -7.10 -3.45
C GLN A 245 -1.79 -6.80 -4.28
N SER A 246 -2.21 -5.52 -4.33
CA SER A 246 -3.38 -5.10 -5.10
C SER A 246 -3.08 -4.74 -6.56
N LEU A 247 -1.79 -4.63 -6.93
CA LEU A 247 -1.38 -4.22 -8.27
C LEU A 247 -1.12 -5.44 -9.16
N ALA A 248 -1.52 -5.33 -10.43
CA ALA A 248 -1.20 -6.35 -11.43
C ALA A 248 0.27 -6.32 -11.85
N HIS A 249 0.87 -5.13 -11.90
CA HIS A 249 2.29 -4.91 -12.22
C HIS A 249 3.12 -4.73 -10.94
N LEU A 250 4.42 -5.03 -11.04
CA LEU A 250 5.35 -4.81 -9.94
C LEU A 250 5.80 -3.33 -9.92
N PRO A 251 5.59 -2.58 -8.82
CA PRO A 251 6.07 -1.22 -8.70
C PRO A 251 7.61 -1.19 -8.51
N PRO A 252 8.26 -0.03 -8.75
CA PRO A 252 9.71 0.13 -8.58
C PRO A 252 10.19 -0.27 -7.18
N TYR A 253 11.33 -0.95 -7.14
CA TYR A 253 11.98 -1.35 -5.89
C TYR A 253 12.44 -0.13 -5.08
N GLN A 254 11.96 -0.04 -3.84
CA GLN A 254 12.24 1.08 -2.93
C GLN A 254 13.62 0.98 -2.26
N THR A 255 14.68 1.16 -3.06
CA THR A 255 16.08 1.06 -2.61
C THR A 255 16.39 1.98 -1.44
N GLU A 256 15.90 3.22 -1.47
CA GLU A 256 16.20 4.23 -0.45
C GLU A 256 15.60 3.86 0.90
N LEU A 257 14.33 3.42 0.92
CA LEU A 257 13.64 2.99 2.13
C LEU A 257 14.32 1.76 2.74
N VAL A 258 14.69 0.76 1.92
CA VAL A 258 15.38 -0.44 2.39
C VAL A 258 16.75 -0.08 2.97
N ARG A 259 17.51 0.82 2.32
CA ARG A 259 18.80 1.30 2.82
C ARG A 259 18.66 2.08 4.13
N ALA A 260 17.61 2.89 4.27
CA ALA A 260 17.34 3.64 5.49
C ALA A 260 17.05 2.72 6.68
N VAL A 261 16.14 1.75 6.52
CA VAL A 261 15.82 0.77 7.58
C VAL A 261 17.03 -0.10 7.91
N THR A 262 17.85 -0.45 6.91
CA THR A 262 19.08 -1.22 7.15
C THR A 262 20.13 -0.41 7.92
N ARG A 263 20.24 0.89 7.66
CA ARG A 263 21.10 1.80 8.45
C ARG A 263 20.61 1.90 9.89
N GLU A 264 19.32 2.13 10.11
CA GLU A 264 18.70 2.17 11.44
C GLU A 264 19.00 0.89 12.25
N VAL A 265 18.92 -0.29 11.61
CA VAL A 265 19.27 -1.56 12.29
C VAL A 265 20.75 -1.63 12.67
N ARG A 266 21.66 -1.13 11.83
CA ARG A 266 23.10 -1.09 12.14
C ARG A 266 23.43 -0.10 13.24
N ASP A 267 22.75 1.04 13.26
CA ASP A 267 22.94 2.06 14.29
C ASP A 267 22.45 1.51 15.64
N LEU A 268 21.28 0.87 15.70
CA LEU A 268 20.79 0.19 16.90
C LEU A 268 21.72 -0.93 17.39
N ASP A 269 22.32 -1.69 16.47
CA ASP A 269 23.28 -2.75 16.80
C ASP A 269 24.60 -2.18 17.35
N LYS A 270 25.03 -1.05 16.81
CA LYS A 270 26.17 -0.28 17.33
C LYS A 270 25.89 0.24 18.74
N ASP A 271 24.72 0.83 18.99
CA ASP A 271 24.30 1.30 20.31
C ASP A 271 24.27 0.15 21.33
N VAL A 272 23.75 -1.02 20.93
CA VAL A 272 23.78 -2.22 21.77
C VAL A 272 25.21 -2.66 22.09
N SER A 273 26.11 -2.59 21.11
CA SER A 273 27.51 -2.95 21.29
C SER A 273 28.23 -1.99 22.24
N GLU A 274 28.01 -0.68 22.11
CA GLU A 274 28.56 0.35 23.01
C GLU A 274 28.03 0.20 24.44
N LEU A 275 26.75 -0.13 24.61
CA LEU A 275 26.15 -0.40 25.94
C LEU A 275 26.74 -1.65 26.60
N LEU A 276 27.14 -2.66 25.81
CA LEU A 276 27.68 -3.92 26.31
C LEU A 276 29.20 -3.90 26.50
N GLU A 277 29.92 -2.96 25.86
CA GLU A 277 31.39 -2.83 25.94
C GLU A 277 31.92 -2.81 27.39
N PRO A 278 31.33 -2.06 28.35
CA PRO A 278 31.82 -2.02 29.73
C PRO A 278 31.75 -3.37 30.45
N PHE A 279 30.85 -4.26 30.03
CA PHE A 279 30.60 -5.54 30.70
C PHE A 279 31.53 -6.66 30.24
N GLN A 280 32.30 -6.45 29.17
CA GLN A 280 33.29 -7.40 28.62
C GLN A 280 32.75 -8.85 28.48
N GLY A 281 31.46 -8.99 28.15
CA GLY A 281 30.79 -10.29 28.00
C GLY A 281 30.23 -10.92 29.28
N SER A 282 30.41 -10.29 30.45
CA SER A 282 29.87 -10.73 31.74
C SER A 282 28.69 -9.85 32.20
N PHE A 283 27.71 -9.65 31.33
CA PHE A 283 26.51 -8.87 31.66
C PHE A 283 25.53 -9.69 32.50
N ASP A 284 25.22 -9.23 33.72
CA ASP A 284 24.15 -9.80 34.56
C ASP A 284 22.90 -8.89 34.50
N PRO A 285 21.80 -9.35 33.87
CA PRO A 285 20.57 -8.57 33.75
C PRO A 285 19.92 -8.21 35.08
N SER A 286 20.19 -8.96 36.14
CA SER A 286 19.60 -8.73 37.46
C SER A 286 20.31 -7.62 38.25
N ALA A 287 21.61 -7.42 37.97
CA ALA A 287 22.42 -6.39 38.60
C ALA A 287 22.15 -5.00 37.98
N ASP A 288 22.00 -4.94 36.65
CA ASP A 288 21.76 -3.70 35.89
C ASP A 288 20.42 -3.74 35.13
N GLN A 289 19.33 -3.66 35.88
CA GLN A 289 17.98 -3.71 35.31
C GLN A 289 17.71 -2.61 34.27
N ALA A 290 18.24 -1.40 34.46
CA ALA A 290 18.06 -0.30 33.53
C ALA A 290 18.69 -0.61 32.16
N VAL A 291 19.94 -1.08 32.15
CA VAL A 291 20.65 -1.48 30.92
C VAL A 291 19.94 -2.66 30.25
N ALA A 292 19.50 -3.65 31.04
CA ALA A 292 18.76 -4.80 30.54
C ALA A 292 17.47 -4.38 29.80
N THR A 293 16.72 -3.42 30.34
CA THR A 293 15.52 -2.91 29.68
C THR A 293 15.83 -2.16 28.38
N THR A 294 16.89 -1.35 28.35
CA THR A 294 17.32 -0.65 27.13
C THR A 294 17.74 -1.63 26.04
N LEU A 295 18.54 -2.63 26.39
CA LEU A 295 18.95 -3.70 25.47
C LEU A 295 17.75 -4.46 24.92
N LEU A 296 16.75 -4.76 25.75
CA LEU A 296 15.52 -5.42 25.31
C LEU A 296 14.75 -4.54 24.32
N VAL A 297 14.60 -3.24 24.57
CA VAL A 297 13.91 -2.31 23.67
C VAL A 297 14.63 -2.21 22.32
N ASN A 298 15.96 -2.11 22.32
CA ASN A 298 16.76 -2.08 21.10
C ASN A 298 16.63 -3.40 20.32
N HIS A 299 16.70 -4.54 21.01
CA HIS A 299 16.52 -5.86 20.40
C HIS A 299 15.13 -6.03 19.76
N LEU A 300 14.06 -5.64 20.46
CA LEU A 300 12.69 -5.69 19.93
C LEU A 300 12.52 -4.75 18.73
N SER A 301 13.13 -3.57 18.76
CA SER A 301 13.14 -2.61 17.65
C SER A 301 13.84 -3.19 16.42
N MET A 302 15.03 -3.78 16.58
CA MET A 302 15.74 -4.46 15.49
C MET A 302 14.91 -5.62 14.90
N ARG A 303 14.28 -6.45 15.76
CA ARG A 303 13.38 -7.52 15.30
C ARG A 303 12.19 -7.00 14.52
N ARG A 304 11.62 -5.87 14.94
CA ARG A 304 10.51 -5.22 14.23
C ARG A 304 10.95 -4.76 12.84
N ASN A 305 12.10 -4.10 12.75
CA ASN A 305 12.66 -3.61 11.48
C ASN A 305 12.93 -4.78 10.52
N LYS A 306 13.58 -5.85 11.01
CA LYS A 306 13.84 -7.07 10.24
C LYS A 306 12.55 -7.72 9.74
N ARG A 307 11.51 -7.80 10.58
CA ARG A 307 10.21 -8.35 10.18
C ARG A 307 9.55 -7.54 9.06
N CYS A 308 9.60 -6.21 9.12
CA CYS A 308 9.07 -5.34 8.08
C CYS A 308 9.82 -5.53 6.75
N LEU A 309 11.16 -5.56 6.79
CA LEU A 309 12.00 -5.81 5.61
C LEU A 309 11.66 -7.15 4.95
N LEU A 310 11.63 -8.23 5.74
CA LEU A 310 11.32 -9.57 5.23
C LEU A 310 9.91 -9.66 4.66
N ALA A 311 8.92 -9.00 5.28
CA ALA A 311 7.56 -9.00 4.76
C ALA A 311 7.45 -8.31 3.39
N TYR A 312 8.15 -7.18 3.20
CA TYR A 312 8.20 -6.49 1.92
C TYR A 312 8.90 -7.32 0.84
N HIS A 313 10.07 -7.88 1.15
CA HIS A 313 10.78 -8.74 0.21
C HIS A 313 9.98 -9.98 -0.15
N ARG A 314 9.39 -10.68 0.83
CA ARG A 314 8.56 -11.86 0.56
C ARG A 314 7.39 -11.54 -0.35
N THR A 315 6.67 -10.44 -0.08
CA THR A 315 5.54 -10.02 -0.92
C THR A 315 5.96 -9.73 -2.37
N ARG A 316 7.14 -9.14 -2.57
CA ARG A 316 7.67 -8.88 -3.91
C ARG A 316 8.12 -10.17 -4.60
N THR A 317 8.78 -11.06 -3.87
CA THR A 317 9.18 -12.37 -4.36
C THR A 317 7.97 -13.21 -4.74
N ASP A 318 6.91 -13.25 -3.93
CA ASP A 318 5.65 -13.93 -4.26
C ASP A 318 5.07 -13.43 -5.59
N LYS A 319 5.09 -12.11 -5.81
CA LYS A 319 4.59 -11.52 -7.04
C LYS A 319 5.50 -11.81 -8.24
N LEU A 320 6.81 -11.83 -8.04
CA LEU A 320 7.78 -12.20 -9.07
C LEU A 320 7.62 -13.66 -9.48
N GLU A 321 7.49 -14.57 -8.51
CA GLU A 321 7.22 -15.99 -8.76
C GLU A 321 5.91 -16.14 -9.57
N GLU A 322 4.82 -15.48 -9.17
CA GLU A 322 3.55 -15.48 -9.91
C GLU A 322 3.73 -15.04 -11.38
N LEU A 323 4.50 -13.98 -11.61
CA LEU A 323 4.75 -13.48 -12.97
C LEU A 323 5.58 -14.46 -13.81
N VAL A 324 6.57 -15.12 -13.22
CA VAL A 324 7.37 -16.15 -13.90
C VAL A 324 6.51 -17.36 -14.27
N TRP A 325 5.59 -17.77 -13.38
CA TRP A 325 4.63 -18.85 -13.67
C TRP A 325 3.63 -18.47 -14.76
N ASN A 326 3.27 -17.19 -14.87
CA ASN A 326 2.44 -16.65 -15.95
C ASN A 326 3.21 -16.46 -17.28
N GLY A 327 4.50 -16.82 -17.32
CA GLY A 327 5.32 -16.79 -18.53
C GLY A 327 5.95 -15.43 -18.85
N ALA A 328 5.99 -14.49 -17.90
CA ALA A 328 6.75 -13.26 -18.06
C ALA A 328 8.25 -13.54 -17.90
N ASP A 329 9.06 -13.16 -18.90
CA ASP A 329 10.52 -13.27 -18.80
C ASP A 329 11.12 -12.05 -18.09
N VAL A 330 12.37 -12.16 -17.63
CA VAL A 330 13.14 -11.06 -17.01
C VAL A 330 13.14 -9.82 -17.90
N VAL A 331 13.18 -10.01 -19.23
CA VAL A 331 13.13 -8.93 -20.23
C VAL A 331 11.76 -8.26 -20.25
N ASP A 332 10.67 -9.03 -20.14
CA ASP A 332 9.30 -8.48 -20.08
C ASP A 332 9.05 -7.76 -18.75
N LEU A 333 9.63 -8.26 -17.65
CA LEU A 333 9.52 -7.70 -16.31
C LEU A 333 10.32 -6.40 -16.14
N SER A 334 11.50 -6.34 -16.72
CA SER A 334 12.32 -5.12 -16.79
C SER A 334 11.77 -4.11 -17.81
N GLY A 335 11.11 -4.60 -18.87
CA GLY A 335 10.50 -3.81 -19.94
C GLY A 335 9.09 -3.29 -19.65
N GLN A 336 8.41 -3.75 -18.59
CA GLN A 336 7.05 -3.35 -18.21
C GLN A 336 6.87 -1.84 -17.91
N GLN A 337 7.94 -1.05 -17.91
CA GLN A 337 7.90 0.42 -17.83
C GLN A 337 8.12 1.16 -19.16
N VAL A 338 8.45 0.49 -20.27
CA VAL A 338 8.74 1.17 -21.54
C VAL A 338 7.61 0.96 -22.55
N ARG A 339 6.53 1.71 -22.34
CA ARG A 339 5.68 2.25 -23.42
C ARG A 339 5.44 3.74 -23.20
N GLY A 340 6.53 4.46 -22.95
CA GLY A 340 6.60 5.92 -22.95
C GLY A 340 7.94 6.31 -23.55
N ASP A 341 7.91 7.16 -24.59
CA ASP A 341 9.04 7.54 -25.43
C ASP A 341 10.32 7.90 -24.65
N GLY A 342 11.43 7.30 -25.08
CA GLY A 342 12.75 7.96 -25.10
C GLY A 342 13.46 8.25 -23.77
N ALA A 343 13.15 7.58 -22.67
CA ALA A 343 13.87 7.76 -21.40
C ALA A 343 14.46 6.45 -20.88
N THR A 344 15.72 6.53 -20.42
CA THR A 344 16.53 5.51 -19.76
C THR A 344 15.74 4.35 -19.17
N THR A 345 16.03 3.12 -19.61
CA THR A 345 15.52 1.85 -19.05
C THR A 345 15.91 1.71 -17.59
N THR A 346 15.16 2.36 -16.71
CA THR A 346 15.21 2.08 -15.27
C THR A 346 14.40 0.83 -15.03
N SER A 347 15.07 -0.31 -14.87
CA SER A 347 14.43 -1.55 -14.41
C SER A 347 13.68 -1.25 -13.10
N SER A 348 12.42 -1.69 -13.01
CA SER A 348 11.61 -1.61 -11.78
C SER A 348 12.14 -2.55 -10.70
N LEU A 349 13.04 -3.46 -11.08
CA LEU A 349 13.65 -4.49 -10.26
C LEU A 349 14.99 -4.00 -9.71
N SER A 350 15.33 -4.49 -8.52
CA SER A 350 16.72 -4.39 -8.07
C SER A 350 17.61 -5.42 -8.80
N PRO A 351 18.92 -5.16 -8.96
CA PRO A 351 19.84 -6.13 -9.55
C PRO A 351 19.83 -7.50 -8.83
N GLN A 352 19.52 -7.51 -7.54
CA GLN A 352 19.38 -8.73 -6.75
C GLN A 352 18.09 -9.49 -7.08
N GLU A 353 17.00 -8.78 -7.37
CA GLU A 353 15.75 -9.39 -7.82
C GLU A 353 15.88 -9.94 -9.25
N GLU A 354 16.60 -9.25 -10.14
CA GLU A 354 16.87 -9.74 -11.50
C GLU A 354 17.62 -11.08 -11.49
N GLU A 355 18.69 -11.17 -10.68
CA GLU A 355 19.45 -12.41 -10.52
C GLU A 355 18.60 -13.52 -9.89
N TYR A 356 17.76 -13.18 -8.90
CA TYR A 356 16.83 -14.14 -8.30
C TYR A 356 15.84 -14.70 -9.31
N VAL A 357 15.22 -13.84 -10.12
CA VAL A 357 14.25 -14.27 -11.15
C VAL A 357 14.95 -15.15 -12.18
N ARG A 358 16.17 -14.80 -12.62
CA ARG A 358 16.95 -15.63 -13.54
C ARG A 358 17.17 -17.04 -12.99
N GLN A 359 17.65 -17.14 -11.75
CA GLN A 359 17.87 -18.44 -11.10
C GLN A 359 16.56 -19.23 -10.90
N TYR A 360 15.46 -18.53 -10.59
CA TYR A 360 14.15 -19.17 -10.44
C TYR A 360 13.59 -19.67 -11.78
N SER A 361 13.76 -18.90 -12.86
CA SER A 361 13.39 -19.30 -14.22
C SER A 361 14.19 -20.52 -14.69
N ASP A 362 15.51 -20.55 -14.42
CA ASP A 362 16.36 -21.71 -14.71
C ASP A 362 15.90 -22.96 -13.93
N LEU A 363 15.53 -22.78 -12.65
CA LEU A 363 14.99 -23.85 -11.82
C LEU A 363 13.63 -24.35 -12.34
N LEU A 364 12.75 -23.44 -12.77
CA LEU A 364 11.47 -23.79 -13.37
C LEU A 364 11.66 -24.52 -14.70
N ALA A 365 12.60 -24.09 -15.54
CA ALA A 365 12.93 -24.75 -16.79
C ALA A 365 13.47 -26.17 -16.54
N ALA A 366 14.35 -26.36 -15.55
CA ALA A 366 14.84 -27.68 -15.15
C ALA A 366 13.71 -28.58 -14.63
N TYR A 367 12.75 -28.02 -13.88
CA TYR A 367 11.58 -28.74 -13.40
C TYR A 367 10.64 -29.15 -14.54
N LYS A 368 10.35 -28.24 -15.47
CA LYS A 368 9.57 -28.50 -16.69
C LYS A 368 10.25 -29.54 -17.59
N GLY A 369 11.57 -29.54 -17.68
CA GLY A 369 12.33 -30.51 -18.48
C GLY A 369 12.12 -31.96 -18.06
N GLN A 370 11.64 -32.22 -16.85
CA GLN A 370 11.27 -33.57 -16.40
C GLN A 370 9.92 -34.03 -16.96
N TRP A 371 9.07 -33.11 -17.40
CA TRP A 371 7.69 -33.34 -17.81
C TRP A 371 7.45 -32.74 -19.21
N THR A 372 8.01 -33.35 -20.25
CA THR A 372 7.86 -32.86 -21.63
C THR A 372 6.44 -32.90 -22.16
N ASP A 373 5.61 -33.77 -21.59
CA ASP A 373 4.24 -34.02 -22.06
C ASP A 373 3.20 -33.12 -21.37
N ILE A 374 3.61 -32.32 -20.38
CA ILE A 374 2.72 -31.50 -19.56
C ILE A 374 3.22 -30.05 -19.53
N ASP A 375 2.46 -29.11 -20.09
CA ASP A 375 2.75 -27.69 -19.91
C ASP A 375 2.28 -27.22 -18.53
N LEU A 376 3.23 -27.10 -17.60
CA LEU A 376 3.00 -26.64 -16.23
C LEU A 376 2.71 -25.13 -16.12
N THR A 377 2.91 -24.37 -17.20
CA THR A 377 2.63 -22.93 -17.28
C THR A 377 1.49 -22.58 -18.23
N GLY A 378 0.73 -23.59 -18.64
CA GLY A 378 -0.50 -23.39 -19.40
C GLY A 378 -1.60 -22.74 -18.56
N SER A 379 -2.72 -22.46 -19.22
CA SER A 379 -3.91 -21.93 -18.54
C SER A 379 -4.42 -22.92 -17.48
N LEU A 380 -4.80 -22.40 -16.31
CA LEU A 380 -5.53 -23.18 -15.30
C LEU A 380 -7.02 -23.35 -15.65
N GLU A 381 -7.52 -22.61 -16.65
CA GLU A 381 -8.90 -22.73 -17.09
C GLU A 381 -9.07 -23.93 -18.03
N PRO A 382 -9.99 -24.86 -17.72
CA PRO A 382 -10.18 -26.04 -18.57
C PRO A 382 -10.72 -25.61 -19.94
N PRO A 383 -10.15 -26.13 -21.04
CA PRO A 383 -10.59 -25.80 -22.39
C PRO A 383 -12.03 -26.30 -22.60
N ARG A 384 -12.91 -25.41 -23.04
CA ARG A 384 -14.30 -25.75 -23.39
C ARG A 384 -14.41 -26.36 -24.78
N ASP A 385 -13.65 -25.80 -25.72
CA ASP A 385 -13.66 -26.18 -27.12
C ASP A 385 -12.21 -26.38 -27.59
N LEU A 386 -12.00 -27.36 -28.48
CA LEU A 386 -10.66 -27.66 -28.99
C LEU A 386 -10.15 -26.57 -29.94
N PHE A 387 -11.07 -25.90 -30.62
CA PHE A 387 -10.82 -24.82 -31.58
C PHE A 387 -11.53 -23.54 -31.12
N ILE A 388 -10.88 -22.40 -31.36
CA ILE A 388 -11.38 -21.09 -30.99
C ILE A 388 -11.20 -20.11 -32.15
N ASP A 389 -12.13 -19.16 -32.26
CA ASP A 389 -11.98 -17.99 -33.10
C ASP A 389 -11.14 -16.93 -32.38
N VAL A 390 -10.05 -16.50 -33.00
CA VAL A 390 -9.15 -15.46 -32.48
C VAL A 390 -9.01 -14.32 -33.47
N ARG A 391 -8.96 -13.08 -32.95
CA ARG A 391 -8.59 -11.88 -33.71
C ARG A 391 -7.18 -11.45 -33.32
N VAL A 392 -6.38 -11.09 -34.31
CA VAL A 392 -5.04 -10.54 -34.10
C VAL A 392 -5.12 -9.06 -33.73
N LEU A 393 -4.57 -8.68 -32.59
CA LEU A 393 -4.48 -7.29 -32.13
C LEU A 393 -3.15 -6.62 -32.53
N LYS A 394 -2.07 -7.40 -32.58
CA LYS A 394 -0.71 -6.96 -32.92
C LYS A 394 -0.08 -7.94 -33.91
N ASP A 395 0.66 -7.42 -34.89
CA ASP A 395 1.40 -8.26 -35.82
C ASP A 395 2.38 -9.16 -35.06
N ALA A 396 2.24 -10.47 -35.24
CA ALA A 396 3.06 -11.48 -34.56
C ALA A 396 3.92 -12.30 -35.54
N GLY A 397 3.90 -11.96 -36.83
CA GLY A 397 4.69 -12.63 -37.86
C GLY A 397 4.18 -14.05 -38.17
N GLU A 398 5.07 -14.94 -38.56
CA GLU A 398 4.74 -16.32 -38.91
C GLU A 398 4.88 -17.24 -37.69
N ILE A 399 3.78 -17.90 -37.31
CA ILE A 399 3.75 -18.89 -36.23
C ILE A 399 3.66 -20.30 -36.82
N GLN A 400 4.34 -21.25 -36.18
CA GLN A 400 4.24 -22.67 -36.55
C GLN A 400 3.14 -23.32 -35.73
N THR A 401 2.10 -23.81 -36.41
CA THR A 401 1.09 -24.71 -35.82
C THR A 401 1.38 -26.15 -36.25
N GLU A 402 0.78 -27.13 -35.58
CA GLU A 402 0.93 -28.54 -35.95
C GLU A 402 0.45 -28.85 -37.39
N TYR A 403 -0.42 -28.01 -37.94
CA TYR A 403 -1.00 -28.17 -39.29
C TYR A 403 -0.35 -27.28 -40.36
N GLY A 404 0.64 -26.46 -39.99
CA GLY A 404 1.36 -25.59 -40.91
C GLY A 404 1.68 -24.21 -40.34
N ALA A 405 2.35 -23.38 -41.13
CA ALA A 405 2.68 -22.03 -40.71
C ALA A 405 1.53 -21.05 -41.03
N ILE A 406 1.21 -20.18 -40.08
CA ILE A 406 0.17 -19.15 -40.21
C ILE A 406 0.81 -17.79 -39.99
N THR A 407 0.59 -16.85 -40.92
CA THR A 407 1.05 -15.47 -40.76
C THR A 407 -0.03 -14.63 -40.06
N LEU A 408 0.27 -14.17 -38.85
CA LEU A 408 -0.62 -13.36 -38.03
C LEU A 408 -0.44 -11.87 -38.36
N THR A 409 -1.39 -11.32 -39.13
CA THR A 409 -1.47 -9.89 -39.45
C THR A 409 -2.55 -9.19 -38.64
N LYS A 410 -2.34 -7.94 -38.24
CA LYS A 410 -3.23 -7.15 -37.38
C LYS A 410 -4.64 -7.09 -37.98
N ASN A 411 -5.64 -7.24 -37.13
CA ASN A 411 -7.07 -7.28 -37.44
C ASN A 411 -7.56 -8.48 -38.27
N SER A 412 -6.70 -9.45 -38.61
CA SER A 412 -7.14 -10.71 -39.20
C SER A 412 -7.80 -11.63 -38.16
N GLN A 413 -8.64 -12.54 -38.64
CA GLN A 413 -9.34 -13.54 -37.82
C GLN A 413 -8.95 -14.94 -38.26
N PHE A 414 -8.70 -15.82 -37.29
CA PHE A 414 -8.34 -17.20 -37.54
C PHE A 414 -9.15 -18.14 -36.65
N TYR A 415 -9.49 -19.29 -37.20
CA TYR A 415 -10.05 -20.42 -36.46
C TYR A 415 -8.95 -21.46 -36.26
N VAL A 416 -8.46 -21.56 -35.03
CA VAL A 416 -7.22 -22.29 -34.69
C VAL A 416 -7.42 -23.13 -33.44
N ARG A 417 -6.59 -24.16 -33.28
CA ARG A 417 -6.59 -25.00 -32.08
C ARG A 417 -6.13 -24.17 -30.89
N GLN A 418 -6.84 -24.28 -29.77
CA GLN A 418 -6.57 -23.45 -28.59
C GLN A 418 -5.11 -23.58 -28.10
N GLY A 419 -4.57 -24.81 -28.05
CA GLY A 419 -3.21 -25.06 -27.54
C GLY A 419 -2.08 -24.35 -28.29
N ASP A 420 -2.24 -24.07 -29.59
CA ASP A 420 -1.21 -23.42 -30.40
C ASP A 420 -1.16 -21.90 -30.18
N VAL A 421 -2.26 -21.31 -29.70
CA VAL A 421 -2.42 -19.85 -29.57
C VAL A 421 -2.54 -19.36 -28.12
N GLU A 422 -2.65 -20.26 -27.15
CA GLU A 422 -2.79 -19.91 -25.72
C GLU A 422 -1.73 -18.93 -25.22
N ARG A 423 -0.46 -19.16 -25.58
CA ARG A 423 0.64 -18.26 -25.19
C ARG A 423 0.53 -16.88 -25.82
N LEU A 424 0.08 -16.81 -27.07
CA LEU A 424 -0.09 -15.55 -27.80
C LEU A 424 -1.30 -14.75 -27.30
N ILE A 425 -2.34 -15.44 -26.82
CA ILE A 425 -3.47 -14.83 -26.12
C ILE A 425 -3.00 -14.25 -24.78
N ALA A 426 -2.23 -15.01 -23.99
CA ALA A 426 -1.71 -14.55 -22.71
C ALA A 426 -0.78 -13.32 -22.85
N GLN A 427 0.02 -13.26 -23.92
CA GLN A 427 0.87 -12.12 -24.26
C GLN A 427 0.11 -10.92 -24.85
N GLY A 428 -1.18 -11.07 -25.15
CA GLY A 428 -2.04 -10.01 -25.70
C GLY A 428 -1.82 -9.70 -27.19
N TYR A 429 -1.24 -10.63 -27.96
CA TYR A 429 -1.19 -10.53 -29.42
C TYR A 429 -2.52 -10.92 -30.07
N LEU A 430 -3.25 -11.85 -29.44
CA LEU A 430 -4.51 -12.40 -29.92
C LEU A 430 -5.62 -12.17 -28.89
N GLN A 431 -6.84 -11.95 -29.38
CA GLN A 431 -8.05 -11.87 -28.56
C GLN A 431 -9.03 -12.96 -28.98
N LYS A 432 -9.52 -13.76 -28.02
CA LYS A 432 -10.57 -14.75 -28.27
C LYS A 432 -11.88 -14.02 -28.59
N LEU A 433 -12.46 -14.31 -29.75
CA LEU A 433 -13.81 -13.89 -30.10
C LEU A 433 -14.76 -14.92 -29.47
N SER A 434 -15.51 -14.48 -28.46
CA SER A 434 -16.55 -15.33 -27.87
C SER A 434 -17.77 -15.28 -28.78
N GLY A 435 -18.09 -16.42 -29.40
CA GLY A 435 -19.38 -16.67 -30.05
C GLY A 435 -20.43 -17.12 -29.06
#